data_AF-C9L7A7-F1
#
_entry.id   AF-C9L7A7-F1
#
_cell.length_a   1.000
_cell.length_b   1.000
_cell.length_c   1.000
_cell.angle_alpha   90.00
_cell.angle_beta   90.00
_cell.angle_gamma   90.00
#
_symmetry.space_group_name_H-M   'P 1'
#
loop_
_entity.id
_entity.type
_entity.pdbx_description
1 polymer ?
#
loop_
_entity_poly.entity_id
_entity_poly.type
_entity_poly.pdbx_seq_one_letter_code
_entity_poly.pdbx_strand_id
1 'polypeptide(L)' 'MSQVKSKFAEIPTHYDTKDVCRIVNIKQHMLYMKHGLFPVDMYYSKGLLVYVYDKAESEECYKKWCERTLE' A
#
# COMPACT_ATOMS: atom_id res chain seq x y z
N MET A 1 3.36 28.82 5.93
CA MET A 1 2.72 27.61 5.38
C MET A 1 3.77 26.51 5.36
N SER A 2 3.58 25.43 6.11
CA SER A 2 4.47 24.26 6.06
C SER A 2 4.30 23.57 4.71
N GLN A 3 5.37 23.44 3.94
CA GLN A 3 5.35 22.68 2.69
C GLN A 3 5.30 21.19 3.03
N VAL A 4 4.44 20.43 2.35
CA VAL A 4 4.36 18.96 2.48
C VAL A 4 5.06 18.35 1.28
N LYS A 5 6.10 17.55 1.49
CA LYS A 5 6.77 16.80 0.42
C LYS A 5 5.85 15.66 -0.03
N SER A 6 5.48 15.64 -1.31
CA SER A 6 4.71 14.54 -1.89
C SER A 6 5.59 13.30 -1.99
N LYS A 7 5.22 12.23 -1.26
CA LYS A 7 5.81 10.90 -1.49
C LYS A 7 5.44 10.32 -2.85
N PHE A 8 4.35 10.80 -3.46
CA PHE A 8 3.92 10.32 -4.77
C PHE A 8 4.76 10.86 -5.93
N ALA A 9 5.52 11.94 -5.72
CA ALA A 9 6.38 12.52 -6.74
C ALA A 9 7.63 11.68 -7.04
N GLU A 10 7.99 10.75 -6.16
CA GLU A 10 9.19 9.90 -6.27
C GLU A 10 8.87 8.47 -6.74
N ILE A 11 7.62 8.19 -7.13
CA ILE A 11 7.19 6.84 -7.51
C ILE A 11 7.70 6.49 -8.92
N PRO A 12 8.23 5.27 -9.14
CA PRO A 12 8.52 4.77 -10.48
C PRO A 12 7.27 4.81 -11.38
N THR A 13 7.41 5.26 -12.62
CA THR A 13 6.29 5.28 -13.58
C THR A 13 5.79 3.88 -13.94
N HIS A 14 6.57 2.84 -13.66
CA HIS A 14 6.27 1.45 -14.00
C HIS A 14 6.71 0.53 -12.85
N TYR A 15 5.94 -0.51 -12.58
CA TYR A 15 6.25 -1.60 -11.66
C TYR A 15 5.87 -2.94 -12.29
N ASP A 16 6.63 -3.99 -11.97
CA ASP A 16 6.30 -5.34 -12.43
C ASP A 16 5.19 -5.92 -11.54
N THR A 17 4.15 -6.46 -12.17
CA THR A 17 3.05 -7.14 -11.48
C THR A 17 3.49 -8.30 -10.59
N LYS A 18 4.69 -8.87 -10.82
CA LYS A 18 5.25 -9.92 -9.97
C LYS A 18 5.81 -9.39 -8.65
N ASP A 19 6.18 -8.12 -8.59
CA ASP A 19 6.82 -7.48 -7.44
C ASP A 19 5.82 -6.71 -6.57
N VAL A 20 4.59 -6.49 -7.06
CA VAL A 20 3.55 -5.75 -6.31
C VAL A 20 2.32 -6.59 -6.00
N CYS A 21 1.65 -6.27 -4.88
CA CYS A 21 0.34 -6.80 -4.53
C CYS A 21 -0.73 -5.71 -4.59
N ARG A 22 -2.00 -6.14 -4.74
CA ARG A 22 -3.16 -5.25 -4.81
C ARG A 22 -4.04 -5.49 -3.60
N ILE A 23 -4.30 -4.43 -2.85
CA ILE A 23 -5.17 -4.45 -1.67
C ILE A 23 -6.40 -3.61 -1.99
N VAL A 24 -7.57 -4.20 -1.81
CA VAL A 24 -8.86 -3.51 -1.94
C VAL A 24 -9.56 -3.34 -0.60
N ASN A 25 -9.10 -4.05 0.43
CA ASN A 25 -9.65 -3.96 1.77
C ASN A 25 -9.12 -2.69 2.45
N ILE A 26 -10.01 -1.72 2.66
CA ILE A 26 -9.66 -0.44 3.29
C ILE A 26 -9.11 -0.61 4.71
N LYS A 27 -9.59 -1.60 5.48
CA LYS A 27 -9.08 -1.85 6.84
C LYS A 27 -7.62 -2.31 6.81
N GLN A 28 -7.28 -3.22 5.89
CA GLN A 28 -5.91 -3.69 5.69
C GLN A 28 -5.00 -2.52 5.30
N HIS A 29 -5.43 -1.71 4.33
CA HIS A 29 -4.71 -0.51 3.89
C HIS A 29 -4.44 0.47 5.06
N MET A 30 -5.47 0.78 5.85
CA MET A 30 -5.34 1.70 6.99
C MET A 30 -4.37 1.19 8.06
N LEU A 31 -4.37 -0.12 8.33
CA LEU A 31 -3.41 -0.71 9.27
C LEU A 31 -1.98 -0.67 8.71
N TYR A 32 -1.78 -0.93 7.41
CA TYR A 32 -0.46 -0.83 6.80
C TYR A 32 0.10 0.59 6.96
N MET A 33 -0.71 1.60 6.67
CA MET A 33 -0.33 3.00 6.85
C MET A 33 -0.02 3.35 8.31
N LYS A 34 -0.77 2.82 9.28
CA LYS A 34 -0.51 3.00 10.71
C LYS A 34 0.88 2.49 11.11
N HIS A 35 1.34 1.41 10.46
CA HIS A 35 2.67 0.83 10.64
C HIS A 35 3.74 1.43 9.71
N GLY A 36 3.46 2.57 9.08
CA GLY A 36 4.41 3.32 8.26
C GLY A 36 4.64 2.76 6.85
N LEU A 37 3.85 1.77 6.43
CA LEU A 37 3.90 1.21 5.09
C LEU A 37 2.94 1.94 4.16
N PHE A 38 3.47 2.54 3.10
CA PHE A 38 2.72 3.35 2.16
C PHE A 38 2.53 2.60 0.83
N PRO A 39 1.38 2.77 0.14
CA PRO A 39 1.21 2.19 -1.17
C PRO A 39 2.18 2.86 -2.16
N VAL A 40 2.69 2.06 -3.10
CA VAL A 40 3.50 2.56 -4.21
C VAL A 40 2.62 3.20 -5.27
N ASP A 41 1.34 2.84 -5.39
CA ASP A 41 0.40 3.43 -6.33
C ASP A 41 -1.05 3.22 -5.84
N MET A 42 -1.98 4.01 -6.37
CA MET A 42 -3.40 3.89 -6.10
C MET A 42 -4.21 4.24 -7.34
N TYR A 43 -5.12 3.34 -7.72
CA TYR A 43 -6.00 3.55 -8.86
C TYR A 43 -7.41 3.07 -8.59
N TYR A 44 -8.37 3.64 -9.33
CA TYR A 44 -9.77 3.24 -9.25
C TYR A 44 -10.10 2.26 -10.39
N SER A 45 -10.70 1.12 -10.05
CA SER A 45 -11.10 0.12 -11.03
C SER A 45 -12.38 -0.59 -10.61
N LYS A 46 -13.35 -0.69 -11.53
CA LYS A 46 -14.59 -1.45 -11.34
C LYS A 46 -15.34 -1.13 -10.04
N GLY A 47 -15.40 0.14 -9.65
CA GLY A 47 -16.10 0.54 -8.42
C GLY A 47 -15.24 0.51 -7.15
N LEU A 48 -14.01 0.01 -7.23
CA LEU A 48 -13.14 -0.23 -6.09
C LEU A 48 -11.88 0.63 -6.17
N LEU A 49 -11.46 1.14 -5.01
CA LEU A 49 -10.15 1.76 -4.85
C LEU A 49 -9.13 0.65 -4.60
N VAL A 50 -8.11 0.59 -5.45
CA VAL A 50 -7.05 -0.41 -5.40
C VAL A 50 -5.77 0.26 -4.93
N TYR A 51 -5.21 -0.25 -3.85
CA TYR A 51 -3.93 0.17 -3.31
C TYR A 51 -2.86 -0.83 -3.73
N VAL A 52 -1.80 -0.35 -4.37
CA VAL A 52 -0.68 -1.17 -4.83
C VAL A 52 0.44 -1.05 -3.80
N TYR A 53 0.98 -2.18 -3.36
CA TYR A 53 2.10 -2.23 -2.42
C TYR A 53 3.22 -3.09 -2.99
N ASP A 54 4.46 -2.72 -2.66
CA ASP A 54 5.60 -3.60 -2.90
C ASP A 54 5.44 -4.89 -2.06
N LYS A 55 5.63 -6.06 -2.69
CA LYS A 55 5.44 -7.36 -2.02
C LYS A 55 6.47 -7.60 -0.93
N ALA A 56 7.73 -7.24 -1.17
CA ALA A 56 8.80 -7.49 -0.22
C ALA A 56 8.62 -6.59 1.01
N GLU A 57 8.32 -5.31 0.81
CA GLU A 57 8.10 -4.37 1.91
C GLU A 57 6.81 -4.68 2.70
N SER A 58 5.78 -5.20 2.02
CA SER A 58 4.50 -5.51 2.66
C SER A 58 4.41 -6.88 3.32
N GLU A 59 5.40 -7.76 3.14
CA GLU A 59 5.35 -9.16 3.60
C GLU A 59 5.08 -9.28 5.11
N GLU A 60 5.79 -8.49 5.93
CA GLU A 60 5.63 -8.55 7.38
C GLU A 60 4.23 -8.10 7.83
N CYS A 61 3.75 -6.98 7.28
CA CYS A 61 2.40 -6.47 7.57
C CYS A 61 1.33 -7.45 7.06
N TYR A 62 1.57 -8.10 5.92
CA TYR A 62 0.68 -9.13 5.38
C TYR A 62 0.58 -10.35 6.28
N LYS A 63 1.71 -10.85 6.78
CA LYS A 63 1.71 -11.97 7.74
C LYS A 63 0.93 -11.63 9.01
N LYS A 64 1.21 -10.48 9.64
CA LYS A 64 0.48 -10.03 10.84
C LYS A 64 -1.01 -9.82 10.57
N TRP A 65 -1.36 -9.33 9.38
CA TRP A 65 -2.76 -9.18 8.96
C TRP A 65 -3.47 -10.55 8.85
N CYS A 66 -2.83 -11.54 8.23
CA CYS A 66 -3.35 -12.90 8.13
C CYS A 66 -3.53 -13.56 9.51
N GLU A 67 -2.60 -13.30 10.43
CA GLU A 67 -2.63 -13.79 11.81
C GLU A 67 -3.60 -13.03 12.72
N ARG A 68 -4.21 -11.94 12.23
CA ARG A 68 -5.05 -10.99 12.99
C ARG A 68 -4.32 -10.35 14.18
N THR A 69 -3.01 -10.20 14.08
CA THR A 69 -2.13 -9.58 15.08
C THR A 69 -1.68 -8.17 14.69
N LEU A 70 -2.07 -7.70 13.50
CA LEU A 70 -1.81 -6.33 13.05
C LEU A 70 -2.84 -5.36 13.65
N GLU A 71 -2.41 -4.52 14.60
CA GLU A 71 -3.27 -3.58 15.35
C GLU A 71 -2.94 -2.11 15.15
#